data_AF-A0A502L5I2-F1
#
_entry.id   AF-A0A502L5I2-F1
#
_cell.length_a   1.000
_cell.length_b   1.000
_cell.length_c   1.000
_cell.angle_alpha   90.00
_cell.angle_beta   90.00
_cell.angle_gamma   90.00
#
_symmetry.space_group_name_H-M   'P 1'
#
loop_
_entity.id
_entity.type
_entity.pdbx_description
1 polymer ?
#
loop_
_entity_poly.entity_id
_entity_poly.type
_entity_poly.pdbx_seq_one_letter_code
_entity_poly.pdbx_strand_id
1 'polypeptide(L)'
;MNYSYHQLSIDEFDRLYGESLQSVSQFELTFAWLKATAQFMVPDGGQVIVHCLIESEASSQVEKLIVALPLMHLAHNKTLKSLGSFYSTIIAQSYSTYYQALSHTNALNNLITHILQSSSWQTLQIGPMEEDSGLANFFITQRSKSYFSKVFSQNQNIYQDKLSSFEHYYAQLPSQLKNTLSRRSKKLRKYAPYTIDIVTTNELFERAFRDYKTIYQASWKVDEYSYDFIEQVCRSALAKNQLRLGVLYVNDKPAAAQIWFIQANETIATASIFKLAYHPDFQQFSVGSILSLALSEYVLNRDMVNVIEFGMGNESYKRDWLKLTKKRLTLQVYNKRNILGFIKGVLSIWLARLKNIKTKNTQLKRNESS
;
A
#
# COMPACT_ATOMS: atom_id res chain seq x y z
N MET A 1 11.84 27.58 15.22
CA MET A 1 11.24 27.44 13.88
C MET A 1 9.78 27.81 14.01
N ASN A 2 9.32 28.83 13.30
CA ASN A 2 7.90 29.22 13.29
C ASN A 2 7.20 28.39 12.23
N TYR A 3 6.45 27.40 12.67
CA TYR A 3 5.62 26.57 11.81
C TYR A 3 4.20 27.14 11.73
N SER A 4 3.62 27.10 10.54
CA SER A 4 2.22 27.44 10.30
C SER A 4 1.46 26.21 9.79
N TYR A 5 0.25 26.01 10.31
CA TYR A 5 -0.64 24.93 9.89
C TYR A 5 -1.56 25.41 8.77
N HIS A 6 -1.63 24.64 7.68
CA HIS A 6 -2.44 24.95 6.51
C HIS A 6 -3.26 23.75 6.07
N GLN A 7 -4.38 24.02 5.40
CA GLN A 7 -5.21 23.01 4.75
C GLN A 7 -5.31 23.36 3.27
N LEU A 8 -4.85 22.45 2.42
CA LEU A 8 -4.87 22.63 0.97
C LEU A 8 -5.78 21.58 0.34
N SER A 9 -6.41 21.94 -0.78
CA SER A 9 -6.95 20.93 -1.69
C SER A 9 -5.82 20.07 -2.29
N ILE A 10 -6.15 18.89 -2.79
CA ILE A 10 -5.12 18.03 -3.43
C ILE A 10 -4.50 18.69 -4.67
N ASP A 11 -5.29 19.43 -5.44
CA ASP A 11 -4.84 20.10 -6.66
C ASP A 11 -3.94 21.31 -6.35
N GLU A 12 -4.28 22.09 -5.31
CA GLU A 12 -3.39 23.16 -4.84
C GLU A 12 -2.09 22.60 -4.31
N PHE A 13 -2.14 21.50 -3.55
CA PHE A 13 -0.95 20.83 -3.04
C PHE A 13 -0.06 20.31 -4.18
N ASP A 14 -0.65 19.70 -5.22
CA ASP A 14 0.08 19.24 -6.42
C ASP A 14 0.78 20.41 -7.10
N ARG A 15 0.06 21.50 -7.35
CA ARG A 15 0.59 22.70 -8.00
C ARG A 15 1.75 23.32 -7.23
N LEU A 16 1.68 23.34 -5.90
CA LEU A 16 2.70 23.98 -5.06
C LEU A 16 3.90 23.07 -4.80
N TYR A 17 3.69 21.76 -4.60
CA TYR A 17 4.72 20.88 -4.06
C TYR A 17 4.92 19.58 -4.84
N GLY A 18 4.01 19.19 -5.75
CA GLY A 18 3.97 17.87 -6.37
C GLY A 18 5.28 17.40 -7.02
N GLU A 19 6.00 18.31 -7.68
CA GLU A 19 7.28 18.00 -8.35
C GLU A 19 8.49 17.98 -7.39
N SER A 20 8.35 18.55 -6.20
CA SER A 20 9.43 18.68 -5.22
C SER A 20 9.33 17.68 -4.07
N LEU A 21 8.34 16.77 -4.11
CA LEU A 21 8.16 15.76 -3.09
C LEU A 21 9.32 14.76 -3.09
N GLN A 22 9.76 14.40 -1.89
CA GLN A 22 10.79 13.39 -1.68
C GLN A 22 10.40 12.03 -2.26
N SER A 23 11.41 11.30 -2.73
CA SER A 23 11.22 9.94 -3.22
C SER A 23 10.77 9.00 -2.09
N VAL A 24 9.92 8.05 -2.43
CA VAL A 24 9.36 7.05 -1.49
C VAL A 24 9.91 5.66 -1.82
N SER A 25 9.76 4.71 -0.91
CA SER A 25 10.29 3.35 -1.06
C SER A 25 9.43 2.41 -1.90
N GLN A 26 8.14 2.72 -2.09
CA GLN A 26 7.18 1.92 -2.84
C GLN A 26 6.31 2.81 -3.73
N PHE A 27 5.90 2.30 -4.89
CA PHE A 27 5.11 3.08 -5.85
C PHE A 27 3.73 3.48 -5.30
N GLU A 28 3.11 2.63 -4.48
CA GLU A 28 1.81 2.92 -3.85
C GLU A 28 1.84 4.09 -2.86
N LEU A 29 3.04 4.54 -2.46
CA LEU A 29 3.25 5.70 -1.59
C LEU A 29 3.46 7.00 -2.39
N THR A 30 3.59 6.91 -3.71
CA THR A 30 3.85 8.08 -4.56
C THR A 30 2.63 8.99 -4.61
N PHE A 31 2.88 10.26 -4.93
CA PHE A 31 1.79 11.21 -5.13
C PHE A 31 0.93 10.87 -6.36
N ALA A 32 1.48 10.20 -7.37
CA ALA A 32 0.72 9.71 -8.52
C ALA A 32 -0.36 8.69 -8.11
N TRP A 33 0.01 7.75 -7.23
CA TRP A 33 -0.94 6.81 -6.64
C TRP A 33 -2.01 7.52 -5.79
N LEU A 34 -1.58 8.51 -5.01
CA LEU A 34 -2.47 9.29 -4.17
C LEU A 34 -3.49 10.09 -4.99
N LYS A 35 -3.07 10.72 -6.09
CA LYS A 35 -3.97 11.43 -7.03
C LYS A 35 -5.00 10.48 -7.65
N ALA A 36 -4.57 9.33 -8.15
CA ALA A 36 -5.50 8.33 -8.66
C ALA A 36 -6.48 7.86 -7.57
N THR A 37 -6.01 7.73 -6.32
CA THR A 37 -6.87 7.38 -5.19
C THR A 37 -7.91 8.48 -4.93
N ALA A 38 -7.50 9.75 -4.91
CA ALA A 38 -8.41 10.88 -4.73
C ALA A 38 -9.48 10.93 -5.84
N GLN A 39 -9.08 10.62 -7.08
CA GLN A 39 -9.98 10.66 -8.23
C GLN A 39 -10.99 9.52 -8.26
N PHE A 40 -10.58 8.29 -7.93
CA PHE A 40 -11.40 7.09 -8.18
C PHE A 40 -11.94 6.40 -6.92
N MET A 41 -11.46 6.76 -5.71
CA MET A 41 -11.75 6.02 -4.48
C MET A 41 -12.42 6.85 -3.40
N VAL A 42 -12.53 8.17 -3.60
CA VAL A 42 -13.26 9.05 -2.67
C VAL A 42 -14.75 8.84 -2.90
N PRO A 43 -15.52 8.42 -1.88
CA PRO A 43 -16.96 8.24 -2.04
C PRO A 43 -17.67 9.59 -2.19
N ASP A 44 -18.89 9.54 -2.72
CA ASP A 44 -19.74 10.73 -2.88
C ASP A 44 -19.87 11.52 -1.56
N GLY A 45 -19.68 12.84 -1.66
CA GLY A 45 -19.68 13.75 -0.51
C GLY A 45 -18.43 13.68 0.38
N GLY A 46 -17.44 12.85 0.01
CA GLY A 46 -16.10 12.89 0.56
C GLY A 46 -15.25 14.00 -0.07
N GLN A 47 -14.29 14.51 0.69
CA GLN A 47 -13.35 15.54 0.24
C GLN A 47 -11.93 15.17 0.66
N VAL A 48 -10.95 15.45 -0.18
CA VAL A 48 -9.54 15.28 0.19
C VAL A 48 -8.98 16.61 0.66
N ILE A 49 -8.42 16.61 1.86
CA ILE A 49 -7.72 17.76 2.42
C ILE A 49 -6.29 17.33 2.77
N VAL A 50 -5.32 18.08 2.26
CA VAL A 50 -3.91 17.91 2.58
C VAL A 50 -3.56 18.84 3.74
N HIS A 51 -3.38 18.26 4.92
CA HIS A 51 -2.98 18.98 6.12
C HIS A 51 -1.48 19.22 6.07
N CYS A 52 -1.04 20.47 6.08
CA CYS A 52 0.35 20.84 5.90
C CYS A 52 0.90 21.58 7.12
N LEU A 53 2.18 21.35 7.40
CA LEU A 53 2.99 22.20 8.25
C LEU A 53 4.05 22.86 7.38
N ILE A 54 4.01 24.19 7.33
CA ILE A 54 4.86 25.02 6.47
C ILE A 54 5.77 25.86 7.36
N GLU A 55 7.05 25.90 7.02
CA GLU A 55 8.01 26.84 7.60
C GLU A 55 8.10 28.09 6.72
N SER A 56 7.94 29.25 7.36
CA SER A 56 8.15 30.55 6.72
C SER A 56 9.51 31.08 7.19
N GLU A 57 10.45 31.29 6.26
CA GLU A 57 11.68 32.00 6.57
C GLU A 57 11.39 33.51 6.67
N ALA A 58 11.78 34.15 7.76
CA ALA A 58 11.50 35.58 7.98
C ALA A 58 12.16 36.51 6.94
N SER A 59 13.15 36.00 6.19
CA SER A 59 13.95 36.75 5.21
C SER A 59 13.70 36.37 3.75
N SER A 60 12.96 35.30 3.48
CA SER A 60 12.64 34.85 2.12
C SER A 60 11.13 34.61 2.02
N GLN A 61 10.46 35.09 0.96
CA GLN A 61 9.04 34.77 0.72
C GLN A 61 8.82 33.29 0.35
N VAL A 62 9.80 32.42 0.64
CA VAL A 62 9.78 31.01 0.26
C VAL A 62 9.15 30.21 1.39
N GLU A 63 7.93 29.76 1.17
CA GLU A 63 7.22 28.83 2.04
C GLU A 63 7.72 27.40 1.79
N LYS A 64 8.31 26.78 2.82
CA LYS A 64 8.85 25.42 2.72
C LYS A 64 7.90 24.42 3.36
N LEU A 65 7.43 23.44 2.57
CA LEU A 65 6.67 22.31 3.09
C LEU A 65 7.57 21.41 3.95
N ILE A 66 7.27 21.34 5.25
CA ILE A 66 7.99 20.46 6.17
C ILE A 66 7.35 19.08 6.22
N VAL A 67 6.03 19.02 6.36
CA VAL A 67 5.28 17.76 6.40
C VAL A 67 3.85 17.97 5.95
N ALA A 68 3.32 17.03 5.17
CA ALA A 68 1.92 16.99 4.74
C ALA A 68 1.30 15.62 5.02
N LEU A 69 0.05 15.61 5.46
CA LEU A 69 -0.76 14.42 5.68
C LEU A 69 -2.10 14.56 4.95
N PRO A 70 -2.25 13.94 3.77
CA PRO A 70 -3.51 13.86 3.04
C PRO A 70 -4.52 12.98 3.78
N LEU A 71 -5.69 13.54 4.07
CA LEU A 71 -6.80 12.82 4.68
C LEU A 71 -8.06 12.98 3.84
N MET A 72 -8.84 11.91 3.77
CA MET A 72 -10.21 11.92 3.28
C MET A 72 -11.15 12.34 4.42
N HIS A 73 -11.89 13.42 4.20
CA HIS A 73 -12.91 13.97 5.08
C HIS A 73 -14.28 13.52 4.62
N LEU A 74 -14.96 12.73 5.44
CA LEU A 74 -16.30 12.24 5.17
C LEU A 74 -17.30 12.99 6.05
N ALA A 75 -18.26 13.67 5.41
CA ALA A 75 -19.30 14.42 6.10
C ALA A 75 -20.11 13.51 7.03
N HIS A 76 -20.42 12.28 6.58
CA HIS A 76 -21.12 11.29 7.38
C HIS A 76 -20.29 10.91 8.62
N ASN A 77 -20.89 11.06 9.80
CA ASN A 77 -20.23 10.88 11.10
C ASN A 77 -18.97 11.73 11.32
N LYS A 78 -18.72 12.76 10.50
CA LYS A 78 -17.51 13.60 10.55
C LYS A 78 -16.24 12.74 10.70
N THR A 79 -16.06 11.81 9.77
CA THR A 79 -15.00 10.80 9.83
C THR A 79 -13.82 11.23 8.99
N LEU A 80 -12.63 11.18 9.56
CA LEU A 80 -11.38 11.28 8.82
C LEU A 80 -10.88 9.88 8.50
N LYS A 81 -10.33 9.70 7.31
CA LYS A 81 -9.60 8.49 6.93
C LYS A 81 -8.29 8.87 6.26
N SER A 82 -7.27 8.03 6.41
CA SER A 82 -6.14 8.08 5.49
C SER A 82 -6.62 7.98 4.05
N LEU A 83 -6.04 8.78 3.18
CA LEU A 83 -6.32 8.68 1.75
C LEU A 83 -5.63 7.43 1.19
N GLY A 84 -6.41 6.34 1.09
CA GLY A 84 -5.98 5.06 0.55
C GLY A 84 -7.06 4.46 -0.35
N SER A 85 -6.65 3.63 -1.30
CA SER A 85 -7.54 2.90 -2.21
C SER A 85 -7.91 1.53 -1.64
N PHE A 86 -8.86 0.84 -2.27
CA PHE A 86 -9.11 -0.59 -1.99
C PHE A 86 -7.86 -1.46 -2.18
N TYR A 87 -6.90 -1.00 -2.99
CA TYR A 87 -5.66 -1.71 -3.27
C TYR A 87 -4.47 -1.24 -2.44
N SER A 88 -4.63 -0.22 -1.60
CA SER A 88 -3.54 0.33 -0.80
C SER A 88 -3.17 -0.63 0.33
N THR A 89 -1.94 -1.09 0.30
CA THR A 89 -1.41 -2.05 1.28
C THR A 89 -0.56 -1.36 2.35
N ILE A 90 -0.14 -0.13 2.08
CA ILE A 90 0.39 0.85 3.02
C ILE A 90 -0.05 2.25 2.59
N ILE A 91 -0.02 3.21 3.51
CA ILE A 91 -0.22 4.63 3.22
C ILE A 91 1.06 5.42 3.48
N ALA A 92 1.22 6.54 2.79
CA ALA A 92 2.27 7.49 3.12
C ALA A 92 2.00 8.05 4.53
N GLN A 93 2.99 7.93 5.41
CA GLN A 93 2.90 8.50 6.75
C GLN A 93 2.93 10.03 6.70
N SER A 94 3.58 10.57 5.68
CA SER A 94 3.63 11.99 5.36
C SER A 94 4.36 12.24 4.04
N TYR A 95 4.14 13.41 3.45
CA TYR A 95 4.92 13.95 2.33
C TYR A 95 5.74 15.16 2.78
N SER A 96 6.94 15.34 2.22
CA SER A 96 7.77 16.52 2.47
C SER A 96 8.65 16.83 1.27
N THR A 97 9.18 18.05 1.21
CA THR A 97 10.17 18.45 0.19
C THR A 97 11.61 18.29 0.70
N TYR A 98 11.79 18.12 2.00
CA TYR A 98 13.08 17.88 2.65
C TYR A 98 12.93 16.86 3.77
N TYR A 99 13.89 15.95 3.92
CA TYR A 99 13.85 14.93 4.97
C TYR A 99 15.06 15.04 5.91
N GLN A 100 14.78 15.35 7.17
CA GLN A 100 15.73 15.20 8.27
C GLN A 100 15.02 14.51 9.43
N ALA A 101 15.37 13.24 9.69
CA ALA A 101 14.56 12.31 10.49
C ALA A 101 14.06 12.84 11.84
N LEU A 102 14.93 13.48 12.63
CA LEU A 102 14.58 14.05 13.94
C LEU A 102 13.63 15.25 13.83
N SER A 103 13.88 16.15 12.88
CA SER A 103 13.02 17.32 12.63
C SER A 103 11.65 16.87 12.10
N HIS A 104 11.64 15.88 11.21
CA HIS A 104 10.45 15.35 10.56
C HIS A 104 9.47 14.69 11.54
N THR A 105 9.98 13.91 12.51
CA THR A 105 9.14 13.27 13.53
C THR A 105 8.44 14.31 14.40
N ASN A 106 9.16 15.36 14.82
CA ASN A 106 8.58 16.44 15.61
C ASN A 106 7.57 17.25 14.79
N ALA A 107 7.87 17.53 13.52
CA ALA A 107 6.95 18.22 12.63
C ALA A 107 5.66 17.42 12.41
N LEU A 108 5.76 16.11 12.19
CA LEU A 108 4.62 15.20 12.06
C LEU A 108 3.78 15.20 13.34
N ASN A 109 4.41 15.10 14.52
CA ASN A 109 3.71 15.17 15.80
C ASN A 109 2.99 16.52 15.99
N ASN A 110 3.59 17.64 15.57
CA ASN A 110 2.98 18.96 15.61
C ASN A 110 1.77 19.04 14.66
N LEU A 111 1.92 18.55 13.42
CA LEU A 111 0.83 18.49 12.44
C LEU A 111 -0.35 17.69 12.98
N ILE A 112 -0.10 16.48 13.51
CA ILE A 112 -1.15 15.65 14.09
C ILE A 112 -1.79 16.35 15.30
N THR A 113 -0.99 17.03 16.13
CA THR A 113 -1.52 17.77 17.28
C THR A 113 -2.49 18.87 16.84
N HIS A 114 -2.18 19.62 15.77
CA HIS A 114 -3.13 20.59 15.19
C HIS A 114 -4.42 19.94 14.72
N ILE A 115 -4.35 18.79 14.02
CA ILE A 115 -5.54 18.03 13.60
C ILE A 115 -6.38 17.60 14.82
N LEU A 116 -5.71 17.13 15.88
CA LEU A 116 -6.34 16.68 17.13
C LEU A 116 -6.92 17.80 18.00
N GLN A 117 -6.54 19.06 17.77
CA GLN A 117 -7.12 20.20 18.47
C GLN A 117 -8.49 20.59 17.92
N SER A 118 -8.78 20.28 16.66
CA SER A 118 -10.08 20.54 16.05
C SER A 118 -11.18 19.64 16.63
N SER A 119 -12.35 20.20 16.91
CA SER A 119 -13.58 19.46 17.29
C SER A 119 -14.45 19.07 16.09
N SER A 120 -14.00 19.40 14.87
CA SER A 120 -14.75 19.22 13.61
C SER A 120 -14.94 17.76 13.19
N TRP A 121 -14.24 16.80 13.81
CA TRP A 121 -14.29 15.39 13.47
C TRP A 121 -14.53 14.50 14.70
N GLN A 122 -15.17 13.35 14.50
CA GLN A 122 -15.49 12.40 15.57
C GLN A 122 -14.48 11.25 15.63
N THR A 123 -14.14 10.69 14.48
CA THR A 123 -13.30 9.50 14.34
C THR A 123 -12.28 9.68 13.23
N LEU A 124 -11.07 9.15 13.44
CA LEU A 124 -10.00 9.08 12.45
C LEU A 124 -9.58 7.62 12.28
N GLN A 125 -9.68 7.07 11.07
CA GLN A 125 -9.11 5.78 10.74
C GLN A 125 -7.79 6.00 9.98
N ILE A 126 -6.68 5.61 10.60
CA ILE A 126 -5.34 5.90 10.06
C ILE A 126 -4.55 4.62 9.83
N GLY A 127 -3.96 4.50 8.65
CA GLY A 127 -3.30 3.30 8.15
C GLY A 127 -3.94 2.78 6.86
N PRO A 128 -3.43 1.68 6.30
CA PRO A 128 -2.46 0.76 6.91
C PRO A 128 -1.02 1.31 6.97
N MET A 129 -0.33 1.16 8.08
CA MET A 129 1.06 1.63 8.28
C MET A 129 1.89 0.60 9.03
N GLU A 130 3.22 0.62 8.88
CA GLU A 130 4.11 -0.26 9.64
C GLU A 130 3.95 -0.03 11.15
N GLU A 131 3.94 -1.12 11.94
CA GLU A 131 3.68 -1.08 13.40
C GLU A 131 4.71 -0.26 14.18
N ASP A 132 5.95 -0.19 13.69
CA ASP A 132 7.09 0.54 14.22
C ASP A 132 7.25 1.96 13.65
N SER A 133 6.32 2.40 12.81
CA SER A 133 6.33 3.75 12.25
C SER A 133 6.16 4.85 13.31
N GLY A 134 6.71 6.04 13.04
CA GLY A 134 6.55 7.20 13.93
C GLY A 134 5.09 7.58 14.14
N LEU A 135 4.27 7.46 13.09
CA LEU A 135 2.83 7.71 13.13
C LEU A 135 2.07 6.67 13.98
N ALA A 136 2.39 5.38 13.83
CA ALA A 136 1.82 4.33 14.68
C ALA A 136 2.23 4.53 16.14
N ASN A 137 3.51 4.81 16.39
CA ASN A 137 4.03 5.08 17.72
C ASN A 137 3.29 6.26 18.38
N PHE A 138 3.10 7.38 17.67
CA PHE A 138 2.32 8.52 18.16
C PHE A 138 0.94 8.08 18.68
N PHE A 139 0.16 7.36 17.88
CA PHE A 139 -1.20 6.96 18.28
C PHE A 139 -1.26 5.83 19.31
N ILE A 140 -0.23 4.98 19.41
CA ILE A 140 -0.20 3.83 20.32
C ILE A 140 0.36 4.22 21.69
N THR A 141 1.51 4.88 21.74
CA THR A 141 2.23 5.15 23.00
C THR A 141 1.80 6.46 23.64
N GLN A 142 1.54 7.51 22.85
CA GLN A 142 1.07 8.79 23.37
C GLN A 142 -0.44 8.79 23.57
N ARG A 143 -0.98 7.86 24.36
CA ARG A 143 -2.40 7.88 24.77
C ARG A 143 -2.71 9.17 25.54
N SER A 144 -3.07 10.19 24.77
CA SER A 144 -3.09 11.57 25.25
C SER A 144 -4.44 11.92 25.89
N LYS A 145 -4.48 13.08 26.54
CA LYS A 145 -5.72 13.73 26.95
C LYS A 145 -6.66 14.05 25.77
N SER A 146 -6.17 14.03 24.52
CA SER A 146 -6.90 14.51 23.33
C SER A 146 -7.65 13.42 22.54
N TYR A 147 -7.29 12.13 22.66
CA TYR A 147 -7.98 11.06 21.94
C TYR A 147 -7.99 9.71 22.66
N PHE A 148 -8.81 8.79 22.15
CA PHE A 148 -8.70 7.35 22.38
C PHE A 148 -8.23 6.65 21.10
N SER A 149 -7.48 5.55 21.22
CA SER A 149 -7.02 4.77 20.08
C SER A 149 -7.11 3.26 20.34
N LYS A 150 -7.45 2.51 19.29
CA LYS A 150 -7.41 1.05 19.25
C LYS A 150 -6.93 0.57 17.89
N VAL A 151 -6.41 -0.65 17.85
CA VAL A 151 -6.16 -1.36 16.59
C VAL A 151 -7.51 -1.68 15.94
N PHE A 152 -7.70 -1.22 14.70
CA PHE A 152 -8.87 -1.51 13.87
C PHE A 152 -8.66 -2.80 13.08
N SER A 153 -7.51 -2.94 12.43
CA SER A 153 -7.11 -4.13 11.68
C SER A 153 -5.60 -4.31 11.72
N GLN A 154 -5.14 -5.54 11.51
CA GLN A 154 -3.74 -5.91 11.33
C GLN A 154 -3.62 -6.85 10.16
N ASN A 155 -2.64 -6.59 9.31
CA ASN A 155 -2.29 -7.40 8.16
C ASN A 155 -0.78 -7.63 8.14
N GLN A 156 -0.35 -8.56 7.30
CA GLN A 156 1.06 -8.81 7.03
C GLN A 156 1.40 -8.42 5.61
N ASN A 157 2.61 -7.89 5.45
CA ASN A 157 3.31 -7.74 4.19
C ASN A 157 4.42 -8.79 4.17
N ILE A 158 4.55 -9.52 3.07
CA ILE A 158 5.58 -10.53 2.89
C ILE A 158 6.56 -10.00 1.85
N TYR A 159 7.84 -9.95 2.19
CA TYR A 159 8.86 -9.33 1.36
C TYR A 159 10.19 -10.07 1.46
N GLN A 160 11.12 -9.72 0.59
CA GLN A 160 12.50 -10.13 0.65
C GLN A 160 13.37 -8.91 0.35
N ASP A 161 14.35 -8.65 1.20
CA ASP A 161 15.35 -7.61 1.00
C ASP A 161 16.73 -8.20 0.73
N LYS A 162 17.72 -7.32 0.57
CA LYS A 162 19.13 -7.65 0.30
C LYS A 162 19.29 -8.56 -0.92
N LEU A 163 18.43 -8.36 -1.91
CA LEU A 163 18.54 -9.02 -3.20
C LEU A 163 19.65 -8.34 -4.01
N SER A 164 20.51 -9.16 -4.60
CA SER A 164 21.68 -8.72 -5.35
C SER A 164 21.76 -9.34 -6.75
N SER A 165 21.17 -10.52 -6.95
CA SER A 165 21.08 -11.17 -8.26
C SER A 165 19.91 -12.17 -8.29
N PHE A 166 19.45 -12.48 -9.51
CA PHE A 166 18.45 -13.53 -9.71
C PHE A 166 18.96 -14.91 -9.27
N GLU A 167 20.23 -15.23 -9.48
CA GLU A 167 20.80 -16.53 -9.10
C GLU A 167 20.73 -16.74 -7.58
N HIS A 168 21.12 -15.73 -6.80
CA HIS A 168 21.04 -15.78 -5.34
C HIS A 168 19.58 -15.90 -4.86
N TYR A 169 18.67 -15.12 -5.46
CA TYR A 169 17.24 -15.21 -5.18
C TYR A 169 16.68 -16.62 -5.49
N TYR A 170 16.97 -17.14 -6.67
CA TYR A 170 16.47 -18.45 -7.12
C TYR A 170 17.01 -19.59 -6.25
N ALA A 171 18.28 -19.52 -5.83
CA ALA A 171 18.88 -20.50 -4.92
C ALA A 171 18.10 -20.61 -3.60
N GLN A 172 17.61 -19.48 -3.09
CA GLN A 172 16.85 -19.39 -1.84
C GLN A 172 15.41 -19.93 -1.92
N LEU A 173 14.85 -20.09 -3.11
CA LEU A 173 13.50 -20.65 -3.30
C LEU A 173 13.43 -22.11 -2.84
N PRO A 174 12.31 -22.55 -2.23
CA PRO A 174 12.12 -23.93 -1.82
C PRO A 174 12.28 -24.92 -2.98
N SER A 175 12.92 -26.06 -2.73
CA SER A 175 13.09 -27.11 -3.75
C SER A 175 11.77 -27.57 -4.35
N GLN A 176 10.69 -27.60 -3.56
CA GLN A 176 9.34 -27.94 -4.05
C GLN A 176 8.82 -26.93 -5.09
N LEU A 177 9.04 -25.64 -4.87
CA LEU A 177 8.66 -24.58 -5.82
C LEU A 177 9.48 -24.71 -7.11
N LYS A 178 10.82 -24.83 -7.00
CA LYS A 178 11.72 -25.02 -8.15
C LYS A 178 11.34 -26.25 -8.99
N ASN A 179 11.07 -27.38 -8.34
CA ASN A 179 10.64 -28.61 -9.01
C ASN A 179 9.28 -28.45 -9.70
N THR A 180 8.34 -27.75 -9.05
CA THR A 180 7.04 -27.46 -9.63
C THR A 180 7.18 -26.58 -10.87
N LEU A 181 7.94 -25.48 -10.80
CA LEU A 181 8.22 -24.59 -11.92
C LEU A 181 8.86 -25.37 -13.08
N SER A 182 9.93 -26.14 -12.82
CA SER A 182 10.60 -26.95 -13.86
C SER A 182 9.64 -27.94 -14.54
N ARG A 183 8.86 -28.70 -13.75
CA ARG A 183 7.91 -29.68 -14.28
C ARG A 183 6.78 -29.03 -15.07
N ARG A 184 6.21 -27.92 -14.57
CA ARG A 184 5.09 -27.23 -15.18
C ARG A 184 5.50 -26.48 -16.45
N SER A 185 6.67 -25.84 -16.45
CA SER A 185 7.24 -25.22 -17.66
C SER A 185 7.52 -26.26 -18.75
N LYS A 186 8.06 -27.44 -18.40
CA LYS A 186 8.22 -28.55 -19.37
C LYS A 186 6.88 -29.04 -19.91
N LYS A 187 5.86 -29.17 -19.06
CA LYS A 187 4.50 -29.56 -19.49
C LYS A 187 3.91 -28.52 -20.45
N LEU A 188 4.06 -27.23 -20.15
CA LEU A 188 3.56 -26.15 -21.00
C LEU A 188 4.24 -26.16 -22.38
N ARG A 189 5.57 -26.25 -22.43
CA ARG A 189 6.32 -26.32 -23.70
C ARG A 189 5.92 -27.50 -24.60
N LYS A 190 5.59 -28.64 -24.00
CA LYS A 190 5.11 -29.82 -24.74
C LYS A 190 3.68 -29.64 -25.25
N TYR A 191 2.88 -28.83 -24.57
CA TYR A 191 1.48 -28.58 -24.93
C TYR A 191 1.38 -27.58 -26.09
N ALA A 192 2.11 -26.47 -26.02
CA ALA A 192 2.06 -25.40 -27.01
C ALA A 192 3.29 -24.47 -26.90
N PRO A 193 3.66 -23.76 -27.98
CA PRO A 193 4.54 -22.60 -27.88
C PRO A 193 3.93 -21.55 -26.94
N TYR A 194 4.80 -20.90 -26.16
CA TYR A 194 4.42 -19.78 -25.32
C TYR A 194 5.50 -18.69 -25.36
N THR A 195 5.06 -17.45 -25.15
CA THR A 195 5.93 -16.28 -25.02
C THR A 195 5.60 -15.53 -23.74
N ILE A 196 6.55 -14.71 -23.27
CA ILE A 196 6.35 -13.81 -22.14
C ILE A 196 6.80 -12.43 -22.59
N ASP A 197 5.87 -11.48 -22.58
CA ASP A 197 6.15 -10.07 -22.85
C ASP A 197 6.18 -9.33 -21.51
N ILE A 198 7.22 -8.53 -21.28
CA ILE A 198 7.30 -7.63 -20.12
C ILE A 198 7.26 -6.21 -20.66
N VAL A 199 6.10 -5.57 -20.52
CA VAL A 199 5.84 -4.25 -21.10
C VAL A 199 6.39 -3.13 -20.23
N THR A 200 7.22 -2.31 -20.87
CA THR A 200 7.87 -1.12 -20.29
C THR A 200 7.73 0.14 -21.16
N THR A 201 7.02 0.06 -22.28
CA THR A 201 6.82 1.18 -23.22
C THR A 201 5.35 1.43 -23.53
N ASN A 202 5.03 2.63 -24.04
CA ASN A 202 3.65 3.03 -24.35
C ASN A 202 3.06 2.24 -25.53
N GLU A 203 3.88 1.87 -26.52
CA GLU A 203 3.42 1.21 -27.75
C GLU A 203 2.79 -0.15 -27.47
N LEU A 204 3.29 -0.86 -26.44
CA LEU A 204 2.82 -2.19 -26.05
C LEU A 204 1.76 -2.16 -24.93
N PHE A 205 1.56 -1.01 -24.28
CA PHE A 205 0.72 -0.90 -23.09
C PHE A 205 -0.75 -1.20 -23.39
N GLU A 206 -1.34 -0.58 -24.42
CA GLU A 206 -2.77 -0.73 -24.71
C GLU A 206 -3.17 -2.19 -24.92
N ARG A 207 -2.36 -2.92 -25.72
CA ARG A 207 -2.57 -4.35 -25.95
C ARG A 207 -2.47 -5.12 -24.65
N ALA A 208 -1.38 -4.97 -23.92
CA ALA A 208 -1.15 -5.76 -22.71
C ALA A 208 -2.18 -5.46 -21.62
N PHE A 209 -2.64 -4.22 -21.50
CA PHE A 209 -3.65 -3.85 -20.52
C PHE A 209 -5.04 -4.39 -20.88
N ARG A 210 -5.41 -4.38 -22.17
CA ARG A 210 -6.61 -5.08 -22.66
C ARG A 210 -6.54 -6.58 -22.40
N ASP A 211 -5.39 -7.19 -22.64
CA ASP A 211 -5.18 -8.63 -22.42
C ASP A 211 -5.25 -8.96 -20.92
N TYR A 212 -4.71 -8.10 -20.05
CA TYR A 212 -4.91 -8.18 -18.60
C TYR A 212 -6.40 -8.11 -18.21
N LYS A 213 -7.18 -7.16 -18.75
CA LYS A 213 -8.63 -7.07 -18.50
C LYS A 213 -9.33 -8.37 -18.90
N THR A 214 -9.02 -8.88 -20.10
CA THR A 214 -9.59 -10.14 -20.64
C THR A 214 -9.29 -11.32 -19.73
N ILE A 215 -8.04 -11.49 -19.29
CA ILE A 215 -7.66 -12.55 -18.37
C ILE A 215 -8.39 -12.39 -17.04
N TYR A 216 -8.41 -11.18 -16.47
CA TYR A 216 -9.01 -10.93 -15.16
C TYR A 216 -10.49 -11.29 -15.14
N GLN A 217 -11.24 -10.88 -16.17
CA GLN A 217 -12.66 -11.19 -16.34
C GLN A 217 -12.91 -12.71 -16.42
N ALA A 218 -12.00 -13.48 -17.00
CA ALA A 218 -12.09 -14.94 -17.03
C ALA A 218 -11.66 -15.60 -15.70
N SER A 219 -10.73 -14.99 -14.95
CA SER A 219 -10.16 -15.54 -13.72
C SER A 219 -11.08 -15.41 -12.49
N TRP A 220 -11.82 -14.31 -12.39
CA TRP A 220 -12.46 -13.90 -11.15
C TRP A 220 -13.98 -13.87 -11.28
N LYS A 221 -14.67 -14.28 -10.20
CA LYS A 221 -16.14 -14.30 -10.13
C LYS A 221 -16.75 -12.95 -9.78
N VAL A 222 -15.94 -12.02 -9.28
CA VAL A 222 -16.35 -10.67 -8.89
C VAL A 222 -15.62 -9.70 -9.79
N ASP A 223 -16.34 -8.70 -10.28
CA ASP A 223 -15.78 -7.66 -11.12
C ASP A 223 -14.66 -6.91 -10.39
N GLU A 224 -13.67 -6.47 -11.16
CA GLU A 224 -12.61 -5.61 -10.66
C GLU A 224 -13.20 -4.31 -10.11
N TYR A 225 -12.72 -3.87 -8.95
CA TYR A 225 -13.31 -2.72 -8.27
C TYR A 225 -13.23 -1.43 -9.12
N SER A 226 -12.10 -1.23 -9.79
CA SER A 226 -11.91 -0.11 -10.70
C SER A 226 -10.76 -0.39 -11.67
N TYR A 227 -11.08 -0.64 -12.93
CA TYR A 227 -10.08 -0.71 -14.01
C TYR A 227 -9.45 0.64 -14.31
N ASP A 228 -10.23 1.73 -14.22
CA ASP A 228 -9.76 3.09 -14.52
C ASP A 228 -8.66 3.52 -13.54
N PHE A 229 -8.81 3.20 -12.25
CA PHE A 229 -7.75 3.41 -11.26
C PHE A 229 -6.48 2.65 -11.66
N ILE A 230 -6.61 1.35 -11.95
CA ILE A 230 -5.47 0.49 -12.27
C ILE A 230 -4.76 1.03 -13.53
N GLU A 231 -5.52 1.42 -14.54
CA GLU A 231 -5.01 1.99 -15.76
C GLU A 231 -4.24 3.29 -15.49
N GLN A 232 -4.83 4.20 -14.72
CA GLN A 232 -4.21 5.48 -14.37
C GLN A 232 -2.88 5.30 -13.63
N VAL A 233 -2.82 4.40 -12.64
CA VAL A 233 -1.57 4.14 -11.90
C VAL A 233 -0.54 3.43 -12.77
N CYS A 234 -0.97 2.51 -13.66
CA CYS A 234 -0.07 1.86 -14.61
C CYS A 234 0.53 2.86 -15.59
N ARG A 235 -0.28 3.76 -16.19
CA ARG A 235 0.21 4.82 -17.09
C ARG A 235 1.16 5.77 -16.37
N SER A 236 0.83 6.15 -15.14
CA SER A 236 1.69 7.02 -14.32
C SER A 236 3.03 6.37 -14.00
N ALA A 237 3.04 5.06 -13.69
CA ALA A 237 4.26 4.30 -13.51
C ALA A 237 5.05 4.16 -14.82
N LEU A 238 4.36 3.85 -15.93
CA LEU A 238 4.97 3.67 -17.24
C LEU A 238 5.71 4.92 -17.72
N ALA A 239 5.13 6.10 -17.53
CA ALA A 239 5.74 7.39 -17.87
C ALA A 239 7.09 7.63 -17.17
N LYS A 240 7.35 6.95 -16.05
CA LYS A 240 8.61 7.02 -15.29
C LYS A 240 9.45 5.75 -15.40
N ASN A 241 9.11 4.85 -16.32
CA ASN A 241 9.71 3.51 -16.45
C ASN A 241 9.63 2.67 -15.15
N GLN A 242 8.53 2.83 -14.41
CA GLN A 242 8.25 2.16 -13.14
C GLN A 242 7.23 1.03 -13.28
N LEU A 243 6.68 0.78 -14.47
CA LEU A 243 5.74 -0.32 -14.72
C LEU A 243 6.44 -1.53 -15.32
N ARG A 244 6.17 -2.72 -14.78
CA ARG A 244 6.42 -4.00 -15.45
C ARG A 244 5.11 -4.76 -15.56
N LEU A 245 4.43 -4.62 -16.70
CA LEU A 245 3.23 -5.38 -17.03
C LEU A 245 3.65 -6.63 -17.81
N GLY A 246 3.73 -7.76 -17.12
CA GLY A 246 4.06 -9.04 -17.72
C GLY A 246 2.81 -9.74 -18.27
N VAL A 247 2.87 -10.28 -19.48
CA VAL A 247 1.81 -11.11 -20.07
C VAL A 247 2.44 -12.38 -20.66
N LEU A 248 1.94 -13.54 -20.24
CA LEU A 248 2.31 -14.84 -20.80
C LEU A 248 1.24 -15.24 -21.82
N TYR A 249 1.66 -15.53 -23.05
CA TYR A 249 0.78 -16.00 -24.13
C TYR A 249 1.02 -17.47 -24.43
N VAL A 250 -0.03 -18.24 -24.69
CA VAL A 250 0.03 -19.64 -25.13
C VAL A 250 -0.72 -19.75 -26.45
N ASN A 251 -0.06 -20.13 -27.55
CA ASN A 251 -0.61 -20.01 -28.92
C ASN A 251 -1.22 -18.62 -29.17
N ASP A 252 -0.47 -17.56 -28.86
CA ASP A 252 -0.88 -16.14 -28.99
C ASP A 252 -2.12 -15.72 -28.16
N LYS A 253 -2.64 -16.61 -27.31
CA LYS A 253 -3.75 -16.29 -26.39
C LYS A 253 -3.21 -15.88 -25.03
N PRO A 254 -3.69 -14.77 -24.43
CA PRO A 254 -3.23 -14.31 -23.13
C PRO A 254 -3.65 -15.31 -22.04
N ALA A 255 -2.66 -15.89 -21.36
CA ALA A 255 -2.85 -16.98 -20.40
C ALA A 255 -2.61 -16.55 -18.95
N ALA A 256 -1.70 -15.61 -18.71
CA ALA A 256 -1.51 -14.98 -17.42
C ALA A 256 -1.00 -13.55 -17.58
N ALA A 257 -1.35 -12.68 -16.64
CA ALA A 257 -0.88 -11.31 -16.60
C ALA A 257 -0.54 -10.90 -15.16
N GLN A 258 0.52 -10.10 -15.02
CA GLN A 258 0.96 -9.55 -13.75
C GLN A 258 1.36 -8.09 -13.89
N ILE A 259 0.93 -7.28 -12.92
CA ILE A 259 1.33 -5.88 -12.80
C ILE A 259 2.31 -5.77 -11.65
N TRP A 260 3.52 -5.28 -11.92
CA TRP A 260 4.54 -4.98 -10.92
C TRP A 260 4.94 -3.52 -11.03
N PHE A 261 5.20 -2.88 -9.90
CA PHE A 261 5.67 -1.50 -9.84
C PHE A 261 7.09 -1.43 -9.27
N ILE A 262 7.93 -0.64 -9.91
CA ILE A 262 9.31 -0.38 -9.49
C ILE A 262 9.37 1.02 -8.87
N GLN A 263 9.89 1.12 -7.67
CA GLN A 263 10.14 2.41 -7.04
C GLN A 263 11.52 2.40 -6.40
N ALA A 264 12.32 3.42 -6.72
CA ALA A 264 13.61 3.64 -6.11
C ALA A 264 13.60 4.94 -5.29
N ASN A 265 14.37 4.93 -4.20
CA ASN A 265 14.88 6.13 -3.55
C ASN A 265 16.42 6.07 -3.55
N GLU A 266 17.08 6.98 -2.84
CA GLU A 266 18.55 7.08 -2.79
C GLU A 266 19.27 5.79 -2.36
N THR A 267 18.59 4.91 -1.62
CA THR A 267 19.23 3.76 -0.96
C THR A 267 18.67 2.41 -1.38
N ILE A 268 17.43 2.37 -1.88
CA ILE A 268 16.72 1.11 -2.13
C ILE A 268 15.87 1.21 -3.38
N ALA A 269 15.89 0.15 -4.19
CA ALA A 269 14.94 -0.09 -5.26
C ALA A 269 14.03 -1.27 -4.90
N THR A 270 12.72 -1.05 -4.97
CA THR A 270 11.68 -2.02 -4.60
C THR A 270 10.84 -2.38 -5.82
N ALA A 271 10.62 -3.67 -6.03
CA ALA A 271 9.59 -4.20 -6.90
C ALA A 271 8.37 -4.69 -6.09
N SER A 272 7.24 -4.03 -6.27
CA SER A 272 5.95 -4.36 -5.65
C SER A 272 5.12 -5.24 -6.58
N ILE A 273 4.79 -6.46 -6.15
CA ILE A 273 3.89 -7.37 -6.87
C ILE A 273 2.45 -6.90 -6.61
N PHE A 274 1.85 -6.22 -7.59
CA PHE A 274 0.55 -5.58 -7.41
C PHE A 274 -0.61 -6.55 -7.66
N LYS A 275 -0.68 -7.13 -8.86
CA LYS A 275 -1.78 -8.03 -9.24
C LYS A 275 -1.31 -9.16 -10.13
N LEU A 276 -1.98 -10.30 -9.98
CA LEU A 276 -1.84 -11.50 -10.80
C LEU A 276 -3.23 -11.97 -11.21
N ALA A 277 -3.39 -12.26 -12.50
CA ALA A 277 -4.52 -12.99 -13.03
C ALA A 277 -4.04 -14.08 -14.00
N TYR A 278 -4.79 -15.17 -14.12
CA TYR A 278 -4.50 -16.25 -15.05
C TYR A 278 -5.78 -16.89 -15.57
N HIS A 279 -5.81 -17.18 -16.86
CA HIS A 279 -6.99 -17.76 -17.48
C HIS A 279 -7.17 -19.22 -16.99
N PRO A 280 -8.38 -19.63 -16.56
CA PRO A 280 -8.63 -20.95 -15.96
C PRO A 280 -8.13 -22.13 -16.80
N ASP A 281 -8.29 -22.07 -18.12
CA ASP A 281 -7.84 -23.10 -19.08
C ASP A 281 -6.35 -23.46 -18.95
N PHE A 282 -5.52 -22.51 -18.48
CA PHE A 282 -4.09 -22.70 -18.33
C PHE A 282 -3.63 -22.90 -16.88
N GLN A 283 -4.56 -22.94 -15.91
CA GLN A 283 -4.24 -23.09 -14.48
C GLN A 283 -3.38 -24.34 -14.21
N GLN A 284 -3.68 -25.44 -14.91
CA GLN A 284 -2.95 -26.71 -14.81
C GLN A 284 -1.47 -26.64 -15.20
N PHE A 285 -1.03 -25.56 -15.86
CA PHE A 285 0.35 -25.32 -16.25
C PHE A 285 1.07 -24.34 -15.34
N SER A 286 0.42 -23.83 -14.29
CA SER A 286 1.02 -22.87 -13.35
C SER A 286 1.56 -21.61 -14.05
N VAL A 287 0.86 -21.14 -15.09
CA VAL A 287 1.26 -19.98 -15.91
C VAL A 287 1.52 -18.72 -15.07
N GLY A 288 0.76 -18.49 -14.00
CA GLY A 288 1.02 -17.40 -13.06
C GLY A 288 2.39 -17.51 -12.37
N SER A 289 2.75 -18.69 -11.88
CA SER A 289 4.06 -18.92 -11.24
C SER A 289 5.22 -18.83 -12.21
N ILE A 290 5.04 -19.32 -13.45
CA ILE A 290 6.04 -19.18 -14.52
C ILE A 290 6.28 -17.70 -14.82
N LEU A 291 5.20 -16.92 -14.93
CA LEU A 291 5.28 -15.48 -15.15
C LEU A 291 5.92 -14.74 -13.97
N SER A 292 5.61 -15.12 -12.72
CA SER A 292 6.26 -14.54 -11.53
C SER A 292 7.77 -14.77 -11.55
N LEU A 293 8.23 -15.97 -11.92
CA LEU A 293 9.66 -16.27 -12.00
C LEU A 293 10.35 -15.38 -13.06
N ALA A 294 9.74 -15.24 -14.24
CA ALA A 294 10.27 -14.41 -15.32
C ALA A 294 10.33 -12.92 -14.94
N LEU A 295 9.31 -12.40 -14.25
CA LEU A 295 9.33 -11.03 -13.73
C LEU A 295 10.37 -10.85 -12.63
N SER A 296 10.51 -11.80 -11.70
CA SER A 296 11.59 -11.79 -10.70
C SER A 296 12.97 -11.73 -11.35
N GLU A 297 13.21 -12.55 -12.39
CA GLU A 297 14.46 -12.52 -13.15
C GLU A 297 14.70 -11.15 -13.81
N TYR A 298 13.66 -10.60 -14.45
CA TYR A 298 13.74 -9.30 -15.09
C TYR A 298 14.08 -8.19 -14.10
N VAL A 299 13.34 -8.06 -12.99
CA VAL A 299 13.54 -6.96 -12.05
C VAL A 299 14.88 -7.06 -11.31
N LEU A 300 15.39 -8.28 -11.09
CA LEU A 300 16.69 -8.47 -10.42
C LEU A 300 17.87 -8.25 -11.36
N ASN A 301 17.76 -8.63 -12.63
CA ASN A 301 18.87 -8.52 -13.58
C ASN A 301 18.87 -7.22 -14.39
N ARG A 302 17.69 -6.62 -14.63
CA ARG A 302 17.53 -5.40 -15.44
C ARG A 302 17.29 -4.17 -14.57
N ASP A 303 16.33 -4.27 -13.65
CA ASP A 303 15.98 -3.14 -12.78
C ASP A 303 16.86 -3.06 -11.53
N MET A 304 17.66 -4.10 -11.26
CA MET A 304 18.60 -4.20 -10.14
C MET A 304 17.94 -3.91 -8.79
N VAL A 305 16.69 -4.35 -8.61
CA VAL A 305 15.95 -4.11 -7.37
C VAL A 305 16.59 -4.85 -6.20
N ASN A 306 16.57 -4.23 -5.03
CA ASN A 306 17.09 -4.80 -3.79
C ASN A 306 15.99 -5.47 -2.96
N VAL A 307 14.74 -5.12 -3.23
CA VAL A 307 13.56 -5.62 -2.53
C VAL A 307 12.51 -6.09 -3.52
N ILE A 308 11.93 -7.26 -3.24
CA ILE A 308 10.67 -7.69 -3.84
C ILE A 308 9.66 -7.84 -2.71
N GLU A 309 8.44 -7.35 -2.90
CA GLU A 309 7.39 -7.41 -1.87
C GLU A 309 6.00 -7.70 -2.43
N PHE A 310 5.21 -8.46 -1.67
CA PHE A 310 3.77 -8.60 -1.86
C PHE A 310 3.05 -7.64 -0.96
N GLY A 311 2.12 -6.85 -1.49
CA GLY A 311 1.40 -5.83 -0.72
C GLY A 311 0.77 -6.34 0.60
N MET A 312 -0.44 -6.90 0.55
CA MET A 312 -1.14 -7.38 1.75
C MET A 312 -1.48 -8.85 1.65
N GLY A 313 -1.48 -9.54 2.79
CA GLY A 313 -2.00 -10.90 2.94
C GLY A 313 -0.99 -11.86 3.55
N ASN A 314 -1.48 -12.99 4.01
CA ASN A 314 -0.68 -14.04 4.64
C ASN A 314 -0.93 -15.42 4.00
N GLU A 315 -1.27 -15.42 2.71
CA GLU A 315 -1.47 -16.63 1.94
C GLU A 315 -0.18 -17.45 1.91
N SER A 316 -0.28 -18.75 2.18
CA SER A 316 0.88 -19.63 2.35
C SER A 316 1.83 -19.60 1.15
N TYR A 317 1.29 -19.54 -0.08
CA TYR A 317 2.10 -19.54 -1.29
C TYR A 317 3.07 -18.34 -1.38
N LYS A 318 2.73 -17.18 -0.81
CA LYS A 318 3.61 -15.99 -0.84
C LYS A 318 4.92 -16.27 -0.10
N ARG A 319 4.87 -17.10 0.94
CA ARG A 319 6.03 -17.51 1.73
C ARG A 319 6.98 -18.44 0.98
N ASP A 320 6.50 -19.10 -0.09
CA ASP A 320 7.36 -19.88 -0.96
C ASP A 320 8.24 -18.97 -1.85
N TRP A 321 7.81 -17.73 -2.08
CA TRP A 321 8.51 -16.77 -2.93
C TRP A 321 9.37 -15.78 -2.15
N LEU A 322 8.93 -15.38 -0.95
CA LEU A 322 9.55 -14.33 -0.12
C LEU A 322 9.49 -14.74 1.36
N LYS A 323 10.53 -14.46 2.16
CA LYS A 323 10.67 -15.07 3.50
C LYS A 323 10.37 -14.12 4.66
N LEU A 324 10.63 -12.83 4.49
CA LEU A 324 10.49 -11.86 5.57
C LEU A 324 9.04 -11.39 5.66
N THR A 325 8.65 -10.99 6.86
CA THR A 325 7.30 -10.47 7.10
C THR A 325 7.37 -9.20 7.95
N LYS A 326 6.53 -8.23 7.62
CA LYS A 326 6.31 -7.02 8.39
C LYS A 326 4.82 -6.88 8.71
N LYS A 327 4.53 -6.35 9.90
CA LYS A 327 3.16 -6.09 10.32
C LYS A 327 2.75 -4.69 9.90
N ARG A 328 1.56 -4.60 9.31
CA ARG A 328 0.91 -3.33 9.00
C ARG A 328 -0.41 -3.26 9.74
N LEU A 329 -0.69 -2.13 10.37
CA LEU A 329 -1.88 -1.93 11.18
C LEU A 329 -2.66 -0.71 10.72
N THR A 330 -3.97 -0.75 10.94
CA THR A 330 -4.85 0.41 10.86
C THR A 330 -5.34 0.70 12.27
N LEU A 331 -5.25 1.95 12.70
CA LEU A 331 -5.76 2.41 13.98
C LEU A 331 -7.09 3.11 13.80
N GLN A 332 -8.01 2.86 14.73
CA GLN A 332 -9.18 3.68 14.93
C GLN A 332 -8.91 4.64 16.08
N VAL A 333 -8.98 5.92 15.79
CA VAL A 333 -8.81 7.03 16.73
C VAL A 333 -10.16 7.73 16.93
N TYR A 334 -10.42 8.16 18.16
CA TYR A 334 -11.64 8.85 18.56
C TYR A 334 -11.30 10.18 19.22
N ASN A 335 -11.90 11.26 18.73
CA ASN A 335 -11.63 12.60 19.22
C ASN A 335 -12.31 12.84 20.58
N LYS A 336 -11.53 13.15 21.63
CA LYS A 336 -12.10 13.49 22.96
C LYS A 336 -12.69 14.90 23.01
N ARG A 337 -12.30 15.80 22.10
CA ARG A 337 -12.85 17.16 22.01
C ARG A 337 -14.20 17.24 21.30
N ASN A 338 -14.60 16.17 20.62
CA ASN A 338 -15.92 16.04 20.04
C ASN A 338 -16.79 15.14 20.92
N ILE A 339 -17.99 15.59 21.29
CA ILE A 339 -18.89 14.85 22.22
C ILE A 339 -19.19 13.42 21.70
N LEU A 340 -19.57 13.29 20.43
CA LEU A 340 -19.88 11.98 19.84
C LEU A 340 -18.62 11.12 19.66
N GLY A 341 -17.49 11.75 19.33
CA GLY A 341 -16.18 11.08 19.29
C GLY A 341 -15.80 10.50 20.66
N PHE A 342 -15.98 11.28 21.73
CA PHE A 342 -15.72 10.85 23.10
C PHE A 342 -16.59 9.66 23.50
N ILE A 343 -17.91 9.73 23.26
CA ILE A 343 -18.84 8.62 23.55
C ILE A 343 -18.43 7.35 22.80
N LYS A 344 -18.16 7.44 21.48
CA LYS A 344 -17.69 6.31 20.66
C LYS A 344 -16.39 5.72 21.22
N GLY A 345 -15.46 6.57 21.64
CA GLY A 345 -14.19 6.16 22.26
C GLY A 345 -14.39 5.37 23.55
N VAL A 346 -15.19 5.90 24.48
CA VAL A 346 -15.51 5.24 25.75
C VAL A 346 -16.20 3.89 25.52
N LEU A 347 -17.22 3.85 24.66
CA LEU A 347 -17.93 2.61 24.30
C LEU A 347 -16.96 1.57 23.72
N SER A 348 -16.03 1.98 22.86
CA SER A 348 -15.06 1.07 22.25
C SER A 348 -14.13 0.40 23.28
N ILE A 349 -13.73 1.13 24.32
CA ILE A 349 -12.89 0.63 25.41
C ILE A 349 -13.70 -0.27 26.33
N TRP A 350 -14.92 0.14 26.68
CA TRP A 350 -15.79 -0.60 27.59
C TRP A 350 -16.23 -1.95 26.99
N LEU A 351 -16.63 -1.98 25.71
CA LEU A 351 -16.97 -3.20 25.00
C LEU A 351 -15.79 -4.19 24.92
N ALA A 352 -14.57 -3.69 24.72
CA ALA A 352 -13.38 -4.53 24.71
C ALA A 352 -13.14 -5.20 26.08
N ARG A 353 -13.37 -4.47 27.18
CA ARG A 353 -13.27 -5.01 28.55
C ARG A 353 -14.31 -6.09 28.81
N LEU A 354 -15.57 -5.88 28.42
CA LEU A 354 -16.62 -6.89 28.55
C LEU A 354 -16.30 -8.18 27.80
N LYS A 355 -15.78 -8.06 26.56
CA LYS A 355 -15.37 -9.23 25.77
C LYS A 355 -14.29 -10.03 26.48
N ASN A 356 -13.27 -9.36 27.04
CA ASN A 356 -12.20 -10.02 27.79
C ASN A 356 -12.67 -10.69 29.08
N ILE A 357 -13.65 -10.11 29.79
CA ILE A 357 -14.24 -10.74 30.99
C ILE A 357 -15.00 -12.01 30.61
N LYS A 358 -15.79 -11.99 29.52
CA LYS A 358 -16.47 -13.20 29.02
C LYS A 358 -15.47 -14.29 28.66
N THR A 359 -14.39 -13.98 27.93
CA THR A 359 -13.37 -14.96 27.54
C THR A 359 -12.65 -15.57 28.75
N LYS A 360 -12.31 -14.76 29.77
CA LYS A 360 -11.70 -15.26 31.02
C LYS A 360 -12.66 -16.18 31.79
N ASN A 361 -13.94 -15.82 31.90
CA ASN A 361 -14.94 -16.66 32.57
C ASN A 361 -15.20 -17.97 31.82
N THR A 362 -15.10 -17.98 30.49
CA THR A 362 -15.18 -19.21 29.68
C THR A 362 -13.95 -20.10 29.86
N GLN A 363 -12.75 -19.54 30.01
CA GLN A 363 -11.53 -20.31 30.30
C GLN A 363 -11.52 -20.87 31.73
N LEU A 364 -11.95 -20.09 32.73
CA LEU A 364 -12.07 -20.54 34.13
C LEU A 364 -13.06 -21.71 34.28
N LYS A 365 -14.25 -21.61 33.66
CA LYS A 365 -15.24 -22.70 33.68
C LYS A 365 -14.76 -23.98 32.99
N ARG A 366 -13.82 -23.88 32.04
CA ARG A 366 -13.25 -25.05 31.33
C ARG A 366 -12.17 -25.74 32.15
N ASN A 367 -11.45 -24.97 32.97
CA ASN A 367 -10.42 -25.50 33.87
C ASN A 367 -11.01 -26.07 35.18
N GLU A 368 -12.20 -25.64 35.60
CA GLU A 368 -12.92 -26.24 36.74
C GLU A 368 -13.69 -27.52 36.38
N SER A 369 -13.86 -27.80 35.08
CA SER A 369 -14.51 -29.01 34.55
C SER A 369 -13.53 -30.04 33.99
N SER A 370 -12.23 -29.86 34.24
CA SER A 370 -11.12 -30.76 33.91
C SER A 370 -10.52 -31.27 35.21
#